data_AF-A0AAD7DP39-F1
#
_entry.id   AF-A0AAD7DP39-F1
#
_cell.length_a   1.000
_cell.length_b   1.000
_cell.length_c   1.000
_cell.angle_alpha   90.00
_cell.angle_beta   90.00
_cell.angle_gamma   90.00
#
_symmetry.space_group_name_H-M   'P 1'
#
loop_
_entity.id
_entity.type
_entity.pdbx_description
1 polymer ?
#
loop_
_entity_poly.entity_id
_entity_poly.type
_entity_poly.pdbx_seq_one_letter_code
_entity_poly.pdbx_strand_id
1 'polypeptide(L)'
;APSAPPMPATPIQSATHSRPKTSHTTIERRYRTNLNARIQPLRQAAPALRVVDRAAAIKAGEPSTGGDASDPEDHINVRGFVDGVKIAPKRSKANVLGKAVEYI
;
A
#
# COMPACT_ATOMS: atom_id res chain seq x y z
N ALA A 1 -52.53 14.25 -48.81
CA ALA A 1 -51.92 14.04 -47.48
C ALA A 1 -50.40 13.87 -47.66
N PRO A 2 -49.55 14.78 -47.14
CA PRO A 2 -48.10 14.57 -47.13
C PRO A 2 -47.64 13.96 -45.79
N SER A 3 -46.78 12.95 -45.90
CA SER A 3 -46.18 12.20 -44.79
C SER A 3 -44.93 12.92 -44.27
N ALA A 4 -44.82 13.09 -42.94
CA ALA A 4 -43.68 13.72 -42.27
C ALA A 4 -42.61 12.68 -41.87
N PRO A 5 -41.30 13.00 -41.93
CA PRO A 5 -40.24 12.10 -41.51
C PRO A 5 -40.00 12.13 -39.98
N PRO A 6 -39.53 11.02 -39.36
CA PRO A 6 -39.24 10.97 -37.93
C PRO A 6 -37.86 11.57 -37.61
N MET A 7 -37.77 12.36 -36.53
CA MET A 7 -36.52 12.95 -36.02
C MET A 7 -35.68 11.91 -35.24
N PRO A 8 -34.33 12.01 -35.25
CA PRO A 8 -33.47 11.12 -34.48
C PRO A 8 -33.44 11.51 -32.99
N ALA A 9 -33.69 10.53 -32.12
CA ALA A 9 -33.55 10.67 -30.67
C ALA A 9 -32.05 10.72 -30.29
N THR A 10 -31.62 11.82 -29.70
CA THR A 10 -30.29 11.95 -29.09
C THR A 10 -30.26 11.23 -27.74
N PRO A 11 -29.27 10.37 -27.46
CA PRO A 11 -29.13 9.72 -26.17
C PRO A 11 -28.60 10.73 -25.14
N ILE A 12 -29.40 10.96 -24.10
CA ILE A 12 -29.02 11.73 -22.91
C ILE A 12 -27.92 10.94 -22.21
N GLN A 13 -26.66 11.32 -22.43
CA GLN A 13 -25.53 10.79 -21.66
C GLN A 13 -25.70 11.24 -20.21
N SER A 14 -25.97 10.28 -19.34
CA SER A 14 -25.95 10.42 -17.89
C SER A 14 -24.52 10.70 -17.44
N ALA A 15 -24.13 11.98 -17.51
CA ALA A 15 -22.92 12.48 -16.88
C ALA A 15 -23.03 12.20 -15.38
N THR A 16 -22.28 11.20 -14.92
CA THR A 16 -22.06 10.97 -13.50
C THR A 16 -21.43 12.23 -12.94
N HIS A 17 -22.18 12.98 -12.14
CA HIS A 17 -21.74 14.24 -11.56
C HIS A 17 -20.62 13.90 -10.58
N SER A 18 -19.38 13.88 -11.05
CA SER A 18 -18.22 13.77 -10.19
C SER A 18 -18.22 15.02 -9.31
N ARG A 19 -18.63 14.84 -8.05
CA ARG A 19 -18.73 15.91 -7.06
C ARG A 19 -17.46 16.77 -7.13
N PRO A 20 -17.57 18.10 -7.29
CA PRO A 20 -16.42 18.95 -7.51
C PRO A 20 -15.42 18.75 -6.36
N LYS A 21 -14.21 18.29 -6.71
CA LYS A 21 -13.11 18.10 -5.78
C LYS A 21 -12.63 19.48 -5.35
N THR A 22 -13.15 19.96 -4.22
CA THR A 22 -12.66 21.17 -3.56
C THR A 22 -11.15 21.05 -3.27
N SER A 23 -10.41 22.16 -3.36
CA SER A 23 -8.98 22.23 -3.07
C SER A 23 -8.62 21.54 -1.74
N HIS A 24 -9.48 21.67 -0.74
CA HIS A 24 -9.34 21.02 0.57
C HIS A 24 -9.20 19.48 0.46
N THR A 25 -10.00 18.83 -0.40
CA THR A 25 -9.93 17.37 -0.60
C THR A 25 -8.68 16.94 -1.38
N THR A 26 -8.15 17.81 -2.24
CA THR A 26 -6.95 17.54 -3.04
C THR A 26 -5.68 17.71 -2.21
N ILE A 27 -5.61 18.75 -1.38
CA ILE A 27 -4.45 19.04 -0.51
C ILE A 27 -4.31 17.94 0.56
N GLU A 28 -5.40 17.58 1.24
CA GLU A 28 -5.38 16.51 2.24
C GLU A 28 -4.98 15.17 1.62
N ARG A 29 -5.54 14.84 0.45
CA ARG A 29 -5.14 13.64 -0.31
C ARG A 29 -3.64 13.66 -0.59
N ARG A 30 -3.09 14.78 -1.05
CA ARG A 30 -1.64 14.91 -1.32
C ARG A 30 -0.82 14.70 -0.05
N TYR A 31 -1.22 15.28 1.07
CA TYR A 31 -0.54 15.08 2.36
C TYR A 31 -0.53 13.60 2.76
N ARG A 32 -1.68 12.92 2.70
CA ARG A 32 -1.80 11.50 3.00
C ARG A 32 -0.94 10.63 2.07
N THR A 33 -0.92 10.94 0.77
CA THR A 33 -0.08 10.23 -0.21
C THR A 33 1.40 10.41 0.11
N ASN A 34 1.84 11.62 0.41
CA ASN A 34 3.24 11.91 0.77
C ASN A 34 3.66 11.16 2.04
N LEU A 35 2.78 11.10 3.05
CA LEU A 35 3.04 10.35 4.29
C LEU A 35 3.16 8.85 4.01
N ASN A 36 2.24 8.29 3.23
CA ASN A 36 2.30 6.87 2.85
C ASN A 36 3.56 6.55 2.05
N ALA A 37 3.96 7.45 1.15
CA ALA A 37 5.16 7.31 0.34
C ALA A 37 6.43 7.26 1.20
N ARG A 38 6.46 7.91 2.38
CA ARG A 38 7.58 7.82 3.34
C ARG A 38 7.51 6.58 4.24
N ILE A 39 6.31 6.13 4.60
CA ILE A 39 6.13 4.91 5.41
C ILE A 39 6.51 3.66 4.61
N GLN A 40 6.29 3.66 3.29
CA GLN A 40 6.56 2.51 2.44
C GLN A 40 8.03 2.07 2.39
N PRO A 41 9.03 2.94 2.13
CA PRO A 41 10.44 2.55 2.17
C PRO A 41 10.90 2.12 3.56
N LEU A 42 10.30 2.67 4.63
CA LEU A 42 10.61 2.28 6.01
C LEU A 42 10.33 0.79 6.28
N ARG A 43 9.36 0.21 5.56
CA ARG A 43 9.05 -1.23 5.64
C ARG A 43 10.17 -2.11 5.12
N GLN A 44 10.88 -1.64 4.10
CA GLN A 44 11.99 -2.36 3.49
C GLN A 44 13.29 -2.09 4.25
N ALA A 45 13.41 -0.95 4.93
CA ALA A 45 14.59 -0.62 5.72
C ALA A 45 14.73 -1.50 6.98
N ALA A 46 13.64 -1.76 7.71
CA ALA A 46 13.72 -2.51 8.97
C ALA A 46 13.70 -4.04 8.74
N PRO A 47 14.75 -4.80 9.17
CA PRO A 47 14.85 -6.26 8.97
C PRO A 47 13.64 -7.03 9.50
N ALA A 48 13.18 -6.70 10.71
CA ALA A 48 12.04 -7.33 11.36
C ALA A 48 10.69 -7.18 10.60
N LEU A 49 10.59 -6.25 9.65
CA LEU A 49 9.41 -6.06 8.80
C LEU A 49 9.55 -6.77 7.44
N ARG A 50 10.76 -6.86 6.89
CA ARG A 50 11.05 -7.59 5.64
C ARG A 50 10.65 -9.06 5.74
N VAL A 51 10.98 -9.68 6.87
CA VAL A 51 10.61 -11.07 7.18
C VAL A 51 9.09 -11.29 7.17
N VAL A 52 8.31 -10.30 7.64
CA VAL A 52 6.84 -10.37 7.65
C VAL A 52 6.26 -10.26 6.24
N ASP A 53 6.81 -9.39 5.42
CA ASP A 53 6.39 -9.21 4.03
C ASP A 53 6.72 -10.47 3.20
N ARG A 54 7.87 -11.11 3.46
CA ARG A 54 8.22 -12.40 2.86
C ARG A 54 7.30 -13.53 3.31
N ALA A 55 7.03 -13.65 4.61
CA ALA A 55 6.10 -14.65 5.14
C ALA A 55 4.70 -14.51 4.53
N ALA A 56 4.25 -13.26 4.29
CA ALA A 56 3.00 -12.99 3.62
C ALA A 56 3.03 -13.36 2.12
N ALA A 57 4.13 -13.11 1.41
CA ALA A 57 4.31 -13.49 0.00
C ALA A 57 4.33 -15.01 -0.19
N ILE A 58 5.06 -15.73 0.67
CA ILE A 58 5.08 -17.21 0.68
C ILE A 58 3.68 -17.76 0.89
N LYS A 59 2.92 -17.21 1.85
CA LYS A 59 1.53 -17.62 2.09
C LYS A 59 0.63 -17.36 0.87
N ALA A 60 0.91 -16.33 0.09
CA ALA A 60 0.17 -15.99 -1.11
C ALA A 60 0.60 -16.78 -2.36
N GLY A 61 1.65 -17.61 -2.26
CA GLY A 61 2.17 -18.37 -3.40
C GLY A 61 2.95 -17.52 -4.40
N GLU A 62 3.33 -16.29 -4.04
CA GLU A 62 4.12 -15.43 -4.92
C GLU A 62 5.62 -15.72 -4.76
N PRO A 63 6.40 -15.62 -5.85
CA PRO A 63 7.85 -15.69 -5.73
C PRO A 63 8.30 -14.58 -4.77
N SER A 64 9.16 -14.93 -3.80
CA SER A 64 9.70 -13.95 -2.85
C SER A 64 10.57 -12.94 -3.62
N THR A 65 9.98 -11.84 -4.10
CA THR A 65 10.66 -10.78 -4.88
C THR A 65 11.27 -9.70 -3.97
N GLY A 66 11.19 -9.85 -2.65
CA GLY A 66 11.72 -8.88 -1.68
C GLY A 66 12.92 -9.44 -0.94
N GLY A 67 14.11 -8.93 -1.28
CA GLY A 67 15.38 -9.22 -0.60
C GLY A 67 15.91 -10.62 -0.91
N ASP A 68 17.17 -10.69 -1.32
CA ASP A 68 17.88 -11.97 -1.41
C ASP A 68 17.77 -12.65 -0.03
N ALA A 69 17.27 -13.88 0.01
CA ALA A 69 17.16 -14.68 1.23
C ALA A 69 18.52 -14.94 1.91
N SER A 70 19.60 -14.45 1.32
CA SER A 70 20.98 -14.54 1.73
C SER A 70 21.48 -13.31 2.50
N ASP A 71 20.64 -12.30 2.77
CA ASP A 71 21.04 -11.17 3.61
C ASP A 71 21.10 -11.63 5.08
N PRO A 72 22.30 -11.72 5.69
CA PRO A 72 22.49 -12.30 7.02
C PRO A 72 21.69 -11.58 8.12
N GLU A 73 21.28 -10.33 7.88
CA GLU A 73 20.49 -9.51 8.80
C GLU A 73 19.02 -9.96 8.93
N ASP A 74 18.46 -10.67 7.94
CA ASP A 74 17.04 -11.10 7.94
C ASP A 74 16.82 -12.48 8.61
N HIS A 75 17.84 -13.01 9.29
CA HIS A 75 17.78 -14.31 9.95
C HIS A 75 16.99 -14.26 11.25
N ILE A 76 16.00 -15.15 11.36
CA ILE A 76 15.16 -15.28 12.56
C ILE A 76 15.87 -16.16 13.58
N ASN A 77 16.21 -15.58 14.74
CA ASN A 77 16.76 -16.35 15.85
C ASN A 77 15.68 -17.22 16.51
N VAL A 78 16.09 -18.24 17.29
CA VAL A 78 15.19 -19.18 18.01
C VAL A 78 14.12 -18.47 18.86
N ARG A 79 14.41 -17.24 19.30
CA ARG A 79 13.53 -16.41 20.12
C ARG A 79 12.59 -15.49 19.32
N GLY A 80 12.63 -15.53 17.99
CA GLY A 80 11.78 -14.72 17.10
C GLY A 80 12.23 -13.26 16.92
N PHE A 81 13.53 -13.02 17.04
CA PHE A 81 14.15 -11.71 16.83
C PHE A 81 14.94 -11.72 15.51
N VAL A 82 14.97 -10.57 14.85
CA VAL A 82 15.74 -10.30 13.63
C VAL A 82 16.54 -9.05 13.92
N ASP A 83 17.87 -9.18 13.86
CA ASP A 83 18.83 -8.15 14.24
C ASP A 83 18.48 -7.38 15.54
N GLY A 84 18.24 -8.13 16.63
CA GLY A 84 17.91 -7.54 17.94
C GLY A 84 16.47 -7.04 18.10
N VAL A 85 15.68 -6.95 17.04
CA VAL A 85 14.28 -6.47 17.07
C VAL A 85 13.29 -7.62 16.94
N LYS A 86 12.24 -7.60 17.77
CA LYS A 86 11.20 -8.64 17.72
C LYS A 86 10.34 -8.49 16.45
N ILE A 87 10.12 -9.58 15.72
CA ILE A 87 9.30 -9.59 14.51
C ILE A 87 7.89 -9.04 14.77
N ALA A 88 7.39 -8.22 13.85
CA ALA A 88 6.02 -7.72 13.93
C ALA A 88 5.00 -8.82 13.60
N PRO A 89 3.87 -8.89 14.33
CA PRO A 89 2.83 -9.88 14.01
C PRO A 89 2.07 -9.55 12.72
N LYS A 90 2.02 -8.26 12.33
CA LYS A 90 1.24 -7.75 11.18
C LYS A 90 1.88 -6.50 10.60
N ARG A 91 1.68 -6.26 9.29
CA ARG A 91 2.11 -5.07 8.54
C ARG A 91 1.21 -3.83 8.72
N SER A 92 0.93 -3.42 9.95
CA SER A 92 0.15 -2.19 10.22
C SER A 92 1.06 -0.96 10.24
N LYS A 93 0.54 0.24 9.92
CA LYS A 93 1.33 1.49 10.01
C LYS A 93 1.93 1.71 11.39
N ALA A 94 1.18 1.39 12.45
CA ALA A 94 1.66 1.48 13.82
C ALA A 94 2.85 0.56 14.07
N ASN A 95 2.77 -0.69 13.60
CA ASN A 95 3.86 -1.66 13.76
C ASN A 95 5.09 -1.26 12.93
N VAL A 96 4.90 -0.73 11.71
CA VAL A 96 6.01 -0.26 10.87
C VAL A 96 6.79 0.84 11.59
N LEU A 97 6.08 1.83 12.13
CA LEU A 97 6.71 2.92 12.88
C LEU A 97 7.35 2.43 14.17
N GLY A 98 6.66 1.59 14.95
CA GLY A 98 7.19 1.07 16.21
C GLY A 98 8.45 0.23 16.02
N LYS A 99 8.46 -0.67 15.02
CA LYS A 99 9.62 -1.52 14.75
C LYS A 99 10.79 -0.78 14.12
N ALA A 100 10.53 0.24 13.32
CA ALA A 100 11.58 1.10 12.83
C ALA A 100 12.23 1.91 13.96
N VAL A 101 11.46 2.36 14.95
CA VAL A 101 12.00 3.06 16.12
C VAL A 101 12.77 2.10 17.04
N GLU A 102 12.29 0.87 17.24
CA GLU A 102 13.03 -0.15 18.02
C GLU A 102 14.38 -0.53 17.39
N TYR A 103 14.57 -0.27 16.10
CA TYR A 103 15.77 -0.64 15.34
C TYR A 103 16.88 0.42 15.33
N ILE A 104 16.53 1.68 15.60
CA ILE A 104 17.48 2.80 15.70
C ILE A 104 18.05 2.86 17.11
#